data_AF-A0A418GS93-F1
#
_entry.id   AF-A0A418GS93-F1
#
_cell.length_a   1.000
_cell.length_b   1.000
_cell.length_c   1.000
_cell.angle_alpha   90.00
_cell.angle_beta   90.00
_cell.angle_gamma   90.00
#
_symmetry.space_group_name_H-M   'P 1'
#
loop_
_entity.id
_entity.type
_entity.pdbx_description
1 polymer ?
#
loop_
_entity_poly.entity_id
_entity_poly.type
_entity_poly.pdbx_seq_one_letter_code
_entity_poly.pdbx_strand_id
1 'polypeptide(L)'
;IVRNALQALGPEGGEIILRTRTAFQLTLHGERYRLAARIDVEDNGPGIPPHLQDTLFYPMVSGREGGTGLGLSIARNLIDQHSGKIEFTSWPGHTEFSVYLPIRK
;
A
#
# COMPACT_ATOMS: atom_id res chain seq x y z
N ILE A 1 -1.27 -6.51 1.88
CA ILE A 1 -2.00 -5.21 1.78
C ILE A 1 -3.48 -5.40 2.07
N VAL A 2 -4.24 -6.19 1.27
CA VAL A 2 -5.68 -6.45 1.51
C VAL A 2 -6.01 -6.91 2.93
N ARG A 3 -5.20 -7.79 3.54
CA ARG A 3 -5.39 -8.20 4.94
C ARG A 3 -5.31 -7.03 5.93
N ASN A 4 -4.50 -6.01 5.65
CA ASN A 4 -4.40 -4.82 6.51
C ASN A 4 -5.65 -3.96 6.38
N ALA A 5 -6.19 -3.79 5.17
CA ALA A 5 -7.49 -3.15 4.94
C ALA A 5 -8.61 -3.87 5.70
N LEU A 6 -8.71 -5.21 5.58
CA LEU A 6 -9.67 -6.01 6.35
C LEU A 6 -9.53 -5.80 7.87
N GLN A 7 -8.31 -5.64 8.35
CA GLN A 7 -8.03 -5.43 9.76
C GLN A 7 -8.34 -4.00 10.22
N ALA A 8 -8.23 -3.02 9.33
CA ALA A 8 -8.58 -1.63 9.61
C ALA A 8 -10.10 -1.42 9.69
N LEU A 9 -10.87 -2.14 8.87
CA LEU A 9 -12.34 -2.10 8.89
C LEU A 9 -12.95 -2.71 10.16
N GLY A 10 -12.22 -3.57 10.86
CA GLY A 10 -12.69 -4.17 12.11
C GLY A 10 -13.97 -5.00 11.95
N PRO A 11 -14.71 -5.25 13.05
CA PRO A 11 -15.89 -6.12 13.04
C PRO A 11 -17.13 -5.48 12.40
N GLU A 12 -17.18 -4.15 12.28
CA GLU A 12 -18.27 -3.43 11.62
C GLU A 12 -18.26 -3.64 10.10
N GLY A 13 -17.12 -4.08 9.56
CA GLY A 13 -16.94 -4.34 8.14
C GLY A 13 -16.80 -3.04 7.35
N GLY A 14 -16.96 -3.15 6.04
CA GLY A 14 -16.80 -2.05 5.11
C GLY A 14 -16.53 -2.55 3.70
N GLU A 15 -16.04 -1.66 2.85
CA GLU A 15 -15.74 -1.96 1.46
C GLU A 15 -14.22 -1.95 1.23
N ILE A 16 -13.76 -2.93 0.47
CA ILE A 16 -12.39 -2.96 -0.06
C ILE A 16 -12.48 -3.05 -1.57
N ILE A 17 -11.90 -2.08 -2.25
CA ILE A 17 -11.87 -2.00 -3.71
C ILE A 17 -10.45 -2.33 -4.18
N LEU A 18 -10.37 -3.29 -5.10
CA LEU A 18 -9.15 -3.62 -5.84
C LEU A 18 -9.25 -3.03 -7.23
N ARG A 19 -8.36 -2.10 -7.56
CA ARG A 19 -8.34 -1.43 -8.86
C ARG A 19 -6.99 -1.67 -9.53
N THR A 20 -7.01 -1.90 -10.83
CA THR A 20 -5.78 -1.97 -11.63
C THR A 20 -5.87 -0.98 -12.79
N ARG A 21 -4.73 -0.38 -13.13
CA ARG A 21 -4.60 0.59 -14.21
C ARG A 21 -3.19 0.57 -14.77
N THR A 22 -3.04 0.94 -16.03
CA THR A 22 -1.72 1.19 -16.60
C THR A 22 -1.30 2.61 -16.24
N ALA A 23 -0.12 2.74 -15.62
CA ALA A 23 0.55 4.01 -15.42
C ALA A 23 1.56 4.24 -16.56
N PHE A 24 1.65 5.49 -17.03
CA PHE A 24 2.51 5.88 -18.15
C PHE A 24 3.62 6.80 -17.67
N GLN A 25 4.80 6.70 -18.30
CA GLN A 25 5.90 7.64 -18.09
C GLN A 25 6.31 7.81 -16.62
N LEU A 26 6.41 6.70 -15.89
CA LEU A 26 6.72 6.69 -14.47
C LEU A 26 8.22 6.51 -14.25
N THR A 27 8.81 7.28 -13.34
CA THR A 27 10.17 7.05 -12.86
C THR A 27 10.14 6.20 -11.60
N LEU A 28 10.75 5.02 -11.64
CA LEU A 28 10.90 4.10 -10.51
C LEU A 28 12.39 3.85 -10.28
N HIS A 29 12.86 4.05 -9.04
CA HIS A 29 14.28 3.86 -8.67
C HIS A 29 15.28 4.59 -9.60
N GLY A 30 14.92 5.79 -10.06
CA GLY A 30 15.77 6.59 -10.97
C GLY A 30 15.72 6.18 -12.45
N GLU A 31 15.02 5.09 -12.79
CA GLU A 31 14.83 4.64 -14.17
C GLU A 31 13.44 5.03 -14.69
N ARG A 32 13.37 5.52 -15.93
CA ARG A 32 12.11 5.92 -16.58
C ARG A 32 11.49 4.74 -17.31
N TYR A 33 10.29 4.35 -16.89
CA TYR A 33 9.49 3.30 -17.50
C TYR A 33 8.36 3.89 -18.35
N ARG A 34 8.23 3.39 -19.58
CA ARG A 34 7.14 3.81 -20.48
C ARG A 34 5.78 3.38 -19.93
N LEU A 35 5.70 2.17 -19.40
CA LEU A 35 4.51 1.56 -18.82
C LEU A 35 4.86 0.93 -17.47
N ALA A 36 3.94 1.06 -16.52
CA ALA A 36 3.95 0.34 -15.26
C ALA A 36 2.53 -0.15 -14.95
N ALA A 37 2.40 -1.29 -14.29
CA ALA A 37 1.14 -1.71 -13.69
C ALA A 37 0.95 -0.95 -12.38
N ARG A 38 -0.19 -0.27 -12.22
CA ARG A 38 -0.64 0.30 -10.96
C ARG A 38 -1.75 -0.58 -10.39
N ILE A 39 -1.58 -1.02 -9.15
CA ILE A 39 -2.53 -1.85 -8.41
C ILE A 39 -2.87 -1.09 -7.13
N ASP A 40 -4.14 -0.81 -6.93
CA ASP A 40 -4.63 -0.05 -5.79
C ASP A 40 -5.50 -0.92 -4.91
N VAL A 41 -5.27 -0.81 -3.61
CA VAL A 41 -6.08 -1.42 -2.56
C VAL A 41 -6.67 -0.27 -1.75
N GLU A 42 -7.94 -0.03 -1.94
CA GLU A 42 -8.70 1.05 -1.30
C GLU A 42 -9.64 0.46 -0.25
N ASP A 43 -9.69 1.04 0.94
CA ASP A 43 -10.69 0.74 1.96
C ASP A 43 -11.35 2.01 2.49
N ASN A 44 -12.58 1.89 2.98
CA ASN A 44 -13.33 3.00 3.57
C ASN A 44 -13.25 3.02 5.11
N GLY A 45 -12.12 2.55 5.66
CA GLY A 45 -11.90 2.48 7.11
C GLY A 45 -11.56 3.82 7.77
N PRO A 46 -11.16 3.81 9.06
CA PRO A 46 -10.91 5.02 9.84
C PRO A 46 -9.70 5.85 9.40
N GLY A 47 -8.92 5.35 8.42
CA GLY A 47 -7.67 5.97 7.99
C GLY A 47 -6.47 5.58 8.84
N ILE A 48 -5.28 5.99 8.40
CA ILE A 48 -4.01 5.75 9.08
C ILE A 48 -3.70 6.94 10.01
N PRO A 49 -3.54 6.70 11.32
CA PRO A 49 -3.17 7.76 12.27
C PRO A 49 -1.90 8.50 11.86
N PRO A 50 -1.84 9.84 11.95
CA PRO A 50 -0.70 10.63 11.49
C PRO A 50 0.65 10.18 12.05
N HIS A 51 0.69 9.80 13.33
CA HIS A 51 1.92 9.34 14.00
C HIS A 51 2.48 8.01 13.46
N LEU A 52 1.68 7.23 12.72
CA LEU A 52 2.11 5.98 12.09
C LEU A 52 2.51 6.16 10.63
N GLN A 53 2.17 7.27 9.98
CA GLN A 53 2.33 7.44 8.54
C GLN A 53 3.81 7.35 8.11
N ASP A 54 4.72 7.97 8.86
CA ASP A 54 6.15 7.97 8.55
C ASP A 54 6.83 6.61 8.79
N THR A 55 6.24 5.80 9.66
CA THR A 55 6.82 4.53 10.12
C THR A 55 6.07 3.30 9.61
N LEU A 56 5.04 3.50 8.77
CA LEU A 56 4.09 2.49 8.34
C LEU A 56 4.74 1.28 7.64
N PHE A 57 5.86 1.51 6.97
CA PHE A 57 6.61 0.47 6.27
C PHE A 57 7.82 -0.05 7.05
N TYR A 58 8.07 0.46 8.26
CA TYR A 58 9.17 0.00 9.09
C TYR A 58 8.81 -1.34 9.74
N PRO A 59 9.78 -2.26 9.89
CA PRO A 59 9.53 -3.53 10.55
C PRO A 59 9.02 -3.32 11.98
N MET A 60 8.14 -4.21 12.43
CA MET A 60 7.59 -4.23 13.80
C MET A 60 6.74 -3.00 14.19
N VAL A 61 6.40 -2.13 13.24
CA VAL A 61 5.46 -1.04 13.49
C VAL A 61 4.04 -1.55 13.31
N SER A 62 3.25 -1.49 14.39
CA SER A 62 1.84 -1.88 14.41
C SER A 62 1.05 -0.85 15.19
N GLY A 63 -0.02 -0.33 14.60
CA GLY A 63 -0.98 0.54 15.29
C GLY A 63 -1.96 -0.20 16.21
N ARG A 64 -1.73 -1.49 16.48
CA ARG A 64 -2.67 -2.37 17.21
C ARG A 64 -1.95 -3.44 18.01
N GLU A 65 -2.59 -3.86 19.09
CA GLU A 65 -2.15 -4.97 19.95
C GLU A 65 -2.21 -6.32 19.20
N GLY A 66 -1.18 -7.14 19.33
CA GLY A 66 -1.09 -8.47 18.71
C GLY A 66 -0.72 -8.51 17.21
N GLY A 67 -0.54 -7.36 16.55
CA GLY A 67 -0.02 -7.29 15.19
C GLY A 67 1.50 -7.39 15.15
N THR A 68 2.07 -8.28 14.33
CA THR A 68 3.53 -8.41 14.21
C THR A 68 4.22 -7.19 13.60
N GLY A 69 3.46 -6.30 12.94
CA GLY A 69 4.00 -5.13 12.23
C GLY A 69 4.89 -5.47 11.04
N LEU A 70 4.91 -6.72 10.57
CA LEU A 70 5.79 -7.17 9.48
C LEU A 70 5.13 -7.10 8.09
N GLY A 71 3.81 -7.02 8.02
CA GLY A 71 3.09 -7.19 6.76
C GLY A 71 3.43 -6.15 5.68
N LEU A 72 3.50 -4.87 6.06
CA LEU A 72 3.82 -3.79 5.13
C LEU A 72 5.32 -3.68 4.84
N SER A 73 6.19 -3.98 5.81
CA SER A 73 7.63 -4.02 5.57
C SER A 73 8.01 -5.14 4.59
N ILE A 74 7.40 -6.33 4.71
CA ILE A 74 7.56 -7.42 3.75
C ILE A 74 7.03 -7.01 2.38
N ALA A 75 5.81 -6.43 2.32
CA ALA A 75 5.24 -5.98 1.06
C ALA A 75 6.13 -4.97 0.35
N ARG A 76 6.65 -3.97 1.08
CA ARG A 76 7.60 -2.98 0.54
C ARG A 76 8.86 -3.66 0.00
N ASN A 77 9.47 -4.56 0.77
CA ASN A 77 10.68 -5.27 0.34
C ASN A 77 10.44 -6.08 -0.95
N LEU A 78 9.33 -6.85 -1.01
CA LEU A 78 8.98 -7.60 -2.22
C LEU A 78 8.75 -6.69 -3.42
N ILE A 79 8.07 -5.56 -3.25
CA ILE A 79 7.83 -4.59 -4.31
C ILE A 79 9.14 -3.96 -4.78
N ASP A 80 10.03 -3.60 -3.86
CA ASP A 80 11.36 -3.06 -4.16
C ASP A 80 12.22 -4.09 -4.93
N GLN A 81 12.18 -5.38 -4.57
CA GLN A 81 12.85 -6.46 -5.32
C GLN A 81 12.38 -6.57 -6.78
N HIS A 82 11.13 -6.18 -7.06
CA HIS A 82 10.58 -6.13 -8.41
C HIS A 82 10.83 -4.79 -9.11
N SER A 83 11.74 -3.95 -8.59
CA SER A 83 11.99 -2.58 -9.08
C SER A 83 10.72 -1.71 -9.07
N GLY A 84 9.77 -2.04 -8.20
CA GLY A 84 8.50 -1.34 -8.04
C GLY A 84 8.54 -0.27 -6.95
N LYS A 85 7.38 0.32 -6.67
CA LYS A 85 7.18 1.27 -5.58
C LYS A 85 5.82 1.02 -4.92
N ILE A 86 5.75 1.22 -3.61
CA ILE A 86 4.48 1.30 -2.87
C ILE A 86 4.34 2.69 -2.26
N GLU A 87 3.15 3.26 -2.39
CA GLU A 87 2.75 4.52 -1.78
C GLU A 87 1.38 4.35 -1.13
N PHE A 88 0.98 5.32 -0.31
CA PHE A 88 -0.37 5.37 0.22
C PHE A 88 -0.89 6.80 0.30
N THR A 89 -2.21 6.94 0.28
CA THR A 89 -2.92 8.15 0.70
C THR A 89 -3.99 7.74 1.69
N SER A 90 -4.23 8.54 2.73
CA SER A 90 -5.18 8.16 3.77
C SER A 90 -5.74 9.37 4.52
N TRP A 91 -7.05 9.32 4.77
CA TRP A 91 -7.82 10.23 5.62
C TRP A 91 -9.01 9.45 6.21
N PRO A 92 -9.73 9.97 7.23
CA PRO A 92 -10.89 9.26 7.76
C PRO A 92 -11.92 8.92 6.69
N GLY A 93 -12.28 7.64 6.59
CA GLY A 93 -13.19 7.10 5.56
C GLY A 93 -12.50 6.69 4.25
N HIS A 94 -11.18 6.77 4.16
CA HIS A 94 -10.43 6.36 2.96
C HIS A 94 -8.96 6.02 3.24
N THR A 95 -8.52 4.84 2.81
CA THR A 95 -7.11 4.47 2.73
C THR A 95 -6.84 3.79 1.40
N GLU A 96 -5.95 4.34 0.58
CA GLU A 96 -5.54 3.74 -0.69
C GLU A 96 -4.04 3.43 -0.65
N PHE A 97 -3.67 2.15 -0.75
CA PHE A 97 -2.30 1.73 -1.04
C PHE A 97 -2.14 1.54 -2.55
N SER A 98 -1.22 2.28 -3.17
CA SER A 98 -0.89 2.19 -4.60
C SER A 98 0.44 1.46 -4.79
N VAL A 99 0.42 0.33 -5.49
CA VAL A 99 1.61 -0.44 -5.89
C VAL A 99 1.88 -0.20 -7.37
N TYR A 100 3.12 0.14 -7.70
CA TYR A 100 3.61 0.34 -9.05
C TYR A 100 4.65 -0.73 -9.37
N LEU A 101 4.46 -1.47 -10.46
CA LEU A 101 5.42 -2.46 -10.95
C LEU A 101 5.80 -2.14 -12.40
N PRO A 102 7.09 -2.08 -12.75
CA PRO A 102 7.52 -1.78 -14.11
C PRO A 102 7.07 -2.89 -15.08
N ILE A 103 6.58 -2.51 -16.25
CA ILE A 103 6.31 -3.45 -17.35
C ILE A 103 7.50 -3.34 -18.31
N ARG A 104 8.38 -4.32 -18.27
CA ARG A 104 9.50 -4.44 -19.21
C ARG A 104 9.01 -5.14 -20.49
N LYS A 105 9.48 -4.64 -21.63
CA LYS A 105 9.24 -5.29 -22.93
C LYS A 105 10.11 -6.52 -23.07
#